data_AF-A0A6V8SD37-F1
#
_entry.id   AF-A0A6V8SD37-F1
#
_cell.length_a   1.000
_cell.length_b   1.000
_cell.length_c   1.000
_cell.angle_alpha   90.00
_cell.angle_beta   90.00
_cell.angle_gamma   90.00
#
_symmetry.space_group_name_H-M   'P 1'
#
loop_
_entity.id
_entity.type
_entity.pdbx_description
1 polymer ?
#
loop_
_entity_poly.entity_id
_entity_poly.type
_entity_poly.pdbx_seq_one_letter_code
_entity_poly.pdbx_strand_id
1 'polypeptide(L)'
;MSTAAERIKVILDRKKWSKNDLDVSWVQLSKLLLIKNQLIVIIKGNTLDEPVWAKIENFKEMNDELIFYYDGEYETVLTEDEYEEYKECIGKEEWEALFSIDSLKKLTDMNLIDDKGFYLQMHGNMSNTENTEGIQKYEEVYKELSMK
;
A
#
# COMPACT_ATOMS: atom_id res chain seq x y z
N MET A 1 5.85 7.80 -22.52
CA MET A 1 5.43 6.86 -21.46
C MET A 1 5.92 7.45 -20.15
N SER A 2 5.05 7.56 -19.15
CA SER A 2 5.46 8.01 -17.82
C SER A 2 6.39 6.97 -17.19
N THR A 3 7.41 7.39 -16.46
CA THR A 3 8.29 6.43 -15.77
C THR A 3 7.57 5.75 -14.60
N ALA A 4 8.08 4.60 -14.14
CA ALA A 4 7.61 3.95 -12.92
C ALA A 4 7.52 4.93 -11.75
N ALA A 5 8.56 5.75 -11.57
CA ALA A 5 8.62 6.77 -10.52
C ALA A 5 7.46 7.77 -10.62
N GLU A 6 7.13 8.26 -11.82
CA GLU A 6 6.02 9.20 -12.02
C GLU A 6 4.68 8.57 -11.66
N ARG A 7 4.47 7.29 -12.00
CA ARG A 7 3.25 6.56 -11.66
C ARG A 7 3.11 6.31 -10.16
N ILE A 8 4.19 5.91 -9.50
CA ILE A 8 4.24 5.74 -8.04
C ILE A 8 3.96 7.07 -7.35
N LYS A 9 4.55 8.16 -7.82
CA LYS A 9 4.31 9.51 -7.29
C LYS A 9 2.83 9.90 -7.39
N VAL A 10 2.17 9.62 -8.53
CA VAL A 10 0.73 9.87 -8.68
C VAL A 10 -0.09 9.11 -7.63
N ILE A 11 0.27 7.86 -7.32
CA ILE A 11 -0.40 7.07 -6.27
C ILE A 11 -0.22 7.74 -4.89
N LEU A 12 1.02 8.13 -4.56
CA LEU A 12 1.33 8.80 -3.30
C LEU A 12 0.59 10.15 -3.17
N ASP A 13 0.56 10.94 -4.24
CA ASP A 13 -0.07 12.26 -4.28
C ASP A 13 -1.60 12.18 -4.16
N ARG A 14 -2.23 11.10 -4.64
CA ARG A 14 -3.68 10.87 -4.48
C ARG A 14 -4.07 10.68 -3.01
N LYS A 15 -3.17 10.17 -2.17
CA LYS A 15 -3.42 9.86 -0.76
C LYS A 15 -4.68 9.00 -0.53
N LYS A 16 -5.01 8.12 -1.48
CA LYS A 16 -6.17 7.23 -1.44
C LYS A 16 -5.78 5.79 -1.11
N TRP A 17 -6.74 5.02 -0.63
CA TRP A 17 -6.66 3.58 -0.43
C TRP A 17 -7.01 2.85 -1.71
N SER A 18 -6.16 1.92 -2.11
CA SER A 18 -6.45 0.94 -3.15
C SER A 18 -7.30 -0.18 -2.57
N LYS A 19 -8.39 -0.51 -3.25
CA LYS A 19 -9.18 -1.69 -2.92
C LYS A 19 -8.67 -2.89 -3.70
N ASN A 20 -8.38 -3.98 -2.98
CA ASN A 20 -7.95 -5.26 -3.50
C ASN A 20 -8.99 -6.32 -3.10
N ASP A 21 -9.74 -6.81 -4.08
CA ASP A 21 -10.65 -7.94 -3.92
C ASP A 21 -9.88 -9.24 -4.19
N LEU A 22 -9.41 -9.91 -3.13
CA LEU A 22 -8.56 -11.10 -3.24
C LEU A 22 -9.38 -12.38 -3.48
N ASP A 23 -10.60 -12.43 -2.94
CA ASP A 23 -11.61 -13.47 -3.16
C ASP A 23 -13.02 -12.89 -2.86
N VAL A 24 -14.08 -13.64 -3.14
CA VAL A 24 -15.49 -13.22 -3.01
C VAL A 24 -15.83 -12.64 -1.64
N SER A 25 -15.15 -13.10 -0.58
CA SER A 25 -15.36 -12.66 0.79
C SER A 25 -14.14 -11.98 1.41
N TRP A 26 -13.06 -11.73 0.67
CA TRP A 26 -11.85 -11.12 1.23
C TRP A 26 -11.57 -9.79 0.53
N VAL A 27 -11.90 -8.71 1.26
CA VAL A 27 -11.64 -7.34 0.84
C VAL A 27 -10.48 -6.80 1.64
N GLN A 28 -9.49 -6.27 0.93
CA GLN A 28 -8.34 -5.59 1.50
C GLN A 28 -8.29 -4.15 0.99
N LEU A 29 -8.10 -3.20 1.90
CA LEU A 29 -7.73 -1.83 1.58
C LEU A 29 -6.23 -1.66 1.85
N SER A 30 -5.54 -0.98 0.94
CA SER A 30 -4.11 -0.73 1.06
C SER A 30 -3.78 0.71 0.71
N LYS A 31 -3.02 1.40 1.56
CA LYS A 31 -2.55 2.75 1.29
C LYS A 31 -1.04 2.78 1.22
N LEU A 32 -0.52 3.28 0.10
CA LEU A 32 0.91 3.44 -0.11
C LEU A 32 1.39 4.74 0.52
N LEU A 33 2.46 4.69 1.28
CA LEU A 33 3.02 5.84 1.99
C LEU A 33 4.53 5.91 1.78
N LEU A 34 5.07 7.13 1.80
CA LEU A 34 6.51 7.38 1.83
C LEU A 34 6.88 8.00 3.17
N ILE A 35 7.49 7.21 4.06
CA ILE A 35 7.84 7.64 5.42
C ILE A 35 9.33 7.42 5.62
N LYS A 36 10.06 8.45 6.09
CA LYS A 36 11.51 8.36 6.37
C LYS A 36 12.28 7.73 5.19
N ASN A 37 11.93 8.08 3.95
CA ASN A 37 12.49 7.58 2.69
C ASN A 37 12.20 6.09 2.37
N GLN A 38 11.27 5.47 3.09
CA GLN A 38 10.84 4.10 2.86
C GLN A 38 9.43 4.08 2.29
N LEU A 39 9.25 3.32 1.21
CA LEU A 39 7.93 3.02 0.69
C LEU A 39 7.34 1.90 1.52
N ILE A 40 6.24 2.21 2.17
CA ILE A 40 5.50 1.28 3.00
C ILE A 40 4.06 1.20 2.52
N VAL A 41 3.37 0.16 2.95
CA VAL A 41 1.94 0.02 2.76
C VAL A 41 1.29 -0.20 4.12
N ILE A 42 0.17 0.49 4.37
CA ILE A 42 -0.76 0.11 5.44
C ILE A 42 -1.86 -0.73 4.82
N ILE A 43 -2.20 -1.82 5.49
CA ILE A 43 -3.17 -2.80 5.03
C ILE A 43 -4.26 -2.92 6.09
N LYS A 44 -5.53 -2.82 5.66
CA LYS A 44 -6.69 -3.18 6.47
C LYS A 44 -7.59 -4.12 5.69
N GLY A 45 -7.84 -5.31 6.24
CA GLY A 45 -8.76 -6.29 5.69
C GLY A 45 -10.02 -6.44 6.54
N ASN A 46 -11.03 -7.11 5.98
CA ASN A 46 -12.17 -7.61 6.76
C ASN A 46 -11.81 -8.85 7.59
N THR A 47 -10.73 -9.54 7.24
CA THR A 47 -10.20 -10.71 7.95
C THR A 47 -9.03 -10.38 8.88
N LEU A 48 -8.59 -9.11 8.89
CA LEU A 48 -7.55 -8.61 9.80
C LEU A 48 -8.23 -7.86 10.93
N ASP A 49 -7.98 -8.26 12.18
CA ASP A 49 -8.53 -7.57 13.34
C ASP A 49 -7.99 -6.13 13.43
N GLU A 50 -6.69 -5.98 13.25
CA GLU A 50 -5.97 -4.72 13.35
C GLU A 50 -5.33 -4.32 12.00
N PRO A 51 -5.17 -3.02 11.72
CA PRO A 51 -4.39 -2.58 10.57
C PRO A 51 -2.92 -2.99 10.75
N VAL A 52 -2.28 -3.39 9.68
CA VAL A 52 -0.84 -3.73 9.67
C VAL A 52 -0.10 -2.81 8.73
N TRP A 53 1.19 -2.59 8.99
CA TRP A 53 2.07 -1.98 8.02
C TRP A 53 3.15 -2.96 7.56
N ALA A 54 3.57 -2.82 6.32
CA ALA A 54 4.63 -3.61 5.73
C ALA A 54 5.50 -2.75 4.81
N LYS A 55 6.78 -3.13 4.70
CA LYS A 55 7.72 -2.49 3.77
C LYS A 55 7.51 -3.02 2.36
N ILE A 56 7.52 -2.13 1.37
CA ILE A 56 7.58 -2.50 -0.03
C ILE A 56 9.03 -2.78 -0.41
N GLU A 57 9.28 -3.94 -1.02
CA GLU A 57 10.61 -4.33 -1.48
C GLU A 57 10.76 -4.15 -2.99
N ASN A 58 9.75 -4.60 -3.72
CA ASN A 58 9.77 -4.65 -5.17
C ASN A 58 8.43 -4.21 -5.73
N PHE A 59 8.42 -3.88 -7.01
CA PHE A 59 7.19 -3.66 -7.76
C PHE A 59 7.34 -4.16 -9.19
N LYS A 60 6.20 -4.34 -9.87
CA LYS A 60 6.14 -4.71 -11.27
C LYS A 60 5.08 -3.88 -11.98
N GLU A 61 5.39 -3.48 -13.20
CA GLU A 61 4.44 -2.88 -14.12
C GLU A 61 3.89 -3.97 -15.05
N MET A 62 2.56 -4.11 -15.12
CA MET A 62 1.91 -5.08 -15.99
C MET A 62 0.59 -4.49 -16.51
N ASN A 63 0.41 -4.44 -17.83
CA ASN A 63 -0.84 -3.97 -18.47
C ASN A 63 -1.35 -2.61 -17.93
N ASP A 64 -0.48 -1.61 -17.79
CA ASP A 64 -0.81 -0.29 -17.21
C ASP A 64 -1.26 -0.32 -15.74
N GLU A 65 -0.96 -1.39 -15.01
CA GLU A 65 -1.16 -1.54 -13.57
C GLU A 65 0.19 -1.58 -12.83
N LEU A 66 0.15 -1.24 -11.54
CA LEU A 66 1.29 -1.36 -10.63
C LEU A 66 0.97 -2.43 -9.59
N ILE A 67 1.85 -3.42 -9.50
CA ILE A 67 1.78 -4.47 -8.49
C ILE A 67 2.95 -4.26 -7.54
N PHE A 68 2.65 -3.99 -6.28
CA PHE A 68 3.65 -3.87 -5.23
C PHE A 68 3.80 -5.18 -4.48
N TYR A 69 5.04 -5.50 -4.16
CA TYR A 69 5.39 -6.66 -3.38
C TYR A 69 5.93 -6.25 -2.02
N TYR A 70 5.30 -6.77 -0.97
CA TYR A 70 5.69 -6.52 0.41
C TYR A 70 6.20 -7.80 1.06
N ASP A 71 7.10 -7.63 2.02
CA ASP A 71 7.59 -8.75 2.79
C ASP A 71 6.53 -9.19 3.81
N GLY A 72 6.02 -10.40 3.64
CA GLY A 72 4.99 -10.98 4.51
C GLY A 72 5.51 -11.40 5.88
N GLU A 73 6.83 -11.41 6.08
CA GLU A 73 7.44 -11.78 7.36
C GLU A 73 7.56 -10.61 8.35
N TYR A 74 7.34 -9.38 7.90
CA TYR A 74 7.46 -8.16 8.72
C TYR A 74 6.15 -7.37 8.86
N GLU A 75 5.01 -8.06 8.88
CA GLU A 75 3.74 -7.43 9.24
C GLU A 75 3.80 -6.97 10.70
N THR A 76 3.98 -5.66 10.89
CA THR A 76 3.87 -5.06 12.21
C THR A 76 2.45 -4.55 12.36
N VAL A 77 1.77 -5.09 13.36
CA VAL A 77 0.46 -4.60 13.81
C VAL A 77 0.62 -3.15 14.24
N LEU A 78 -0.17 -2.27 13.64
CA LEU A 78 -0.24 -0.88 14.05
C LEU A 78 -1.11 -0.75 15.29
N THR A 79 -0.80 0.27 16.08
CA THR A 79 -1.53 0.64 17.30
C THR A 79 -2.06 2.06 17.18
N GLU A 80 -3.17 2.36 17.86
CA GLU A 80 -3.83 3.67 17.78
C GLU A 80 -2.90 4.83 18.18
N ASP A 81 -1.98 4.59 19.12
CA ASP A 81 -1.07 5.59 19.67
C ASP A 81 0.07 6.00 18.72
N GLU A 82 0.26 5.29 17.60
CA GLU A 82 1.33 5.57 16.64
C GLU A 82 1.00 6.70 15.63
N TYR A 83 -0.16 7.34 15.76
CA TYR A 83 -0.64 8.37 14.81
C TYR A 83 0.41 9.43 14.45
N GLU A 84 1.22 9.83 15.42
CA GLU A 84 2.18 10.92 15.25
C GLU A 84 3.24 10.62 14.18
N GLU A 85 3.54 9.34 13.92
CA GLU A 85 4.44 8.91 12.84
C GLU A 85 3.82 9.04 11.44
N TYR A 86 2.49 9.03 11.36
CA TYR A 86 1.72 8.96 10.11
C TYR A 86 0.94 10.23 9.76
N LYS A 87 0.90 11.22 10.66
CA LYS A 87 0.06 12.43 10.56
C LYS A 87 0.24 13.25 9.28
N GLU A 88 1.40 13.19 8.64
CA GLU A 88 1.70 13.91 7.39
C GLU A 88 1.03 13.26 6.17
N CYS A 89 0.69 11.97 6.27
CA CYS A 89 0.13 11.18 5.18
C CYS A 89 -1.31 10.71 5.43
N ILE A 90 -1.73 10.63 6.70
CA ILE A 90 -3.03 10.15 7.13
C ILE A 90 -3.67 11.19 8.06
N GLY A 91 -4.91 11.59 7.74
CA GLY A 91 -5.67 12.50 8.58
C GLY A 91 -6.11 11.83 9.88
N LYS A 92 -6.35 12.61 10.94
CA LYS A 92 -6.74 12.05 12.24
C LYS A 92 -8.03 11.20 12.17
N GLU A 93 -9.06 11.69 11.50
CA GLU A 93 -10.32 10.97 11.32
C GLU A 93 -10.14 9.67 10.50
N GLU A 94 -9.23 9.69 9.53
CA GLU A 94 -8.88 8.52 8.72
C GLU A 94 -8.14 7.48 9.57
N TRP A 95 -7.22 7.93 10.44
CA TRP A 95 -6.51 7.07 11.38
C TRP A 95 -7.48 6.41 12.37
N GLU A 96 -8.36 7.18 13.01
CA GLU A 96 -9.39 6.66 13.92
C GLU A 96 -10.35 5.68 13.22
N ALA A 97 -10.62 5.87 11.92
CA ALA A 97 -11.43 4.94 11.15
C ALA A 97 -10.76 3.57 10.99
N LEU A 98 -9.42 3.49 10.85
CA LEU A 98 -8.68 2.24 10.67
C LEU A 98 -8.87 1.23 11.79
N PHE A 99 -8.94 1.73 13.03
CA PHE A 99 -9.06 0.92 14.23
C PHE A 99 -10.50 0.62 14.65
N SER A 100 -11.47 1.15 13.90
CA SER A 100 -12.87 0.89 14.20
C SER A 100 -13.35 -0.45 13.62
N ILE A 101 -14.34 -1.06 14.29
CA ILE A 101 -14.98 -2.32 13.87
C ILE A 101 -15.48 -2.23 12.42
N ASP A 102 -16.04 -1.07 12.02
CA ASP A 102 -16.57 -0.82 10.67
C ASP A 102 -15.57 -0.10 9.76
N SER A 103 -14.25 -0.27 9.99
CA SER A 103 -13.16 0.43 9.29
C SER A 103 -13.33 0.52 7.77
N LEU A 104 -13.55 -0.61 7.09
CA LEU A 104 -13.76 -0.66 5.64
C LEU A 104 -14.89 0.25 5.17
N LYS A 105 -16.03 0.21 5.88
CA LYS A 105 -17.19 1.01 5.57
C LYS A 105 -16.90 2.49 5.80
N LYS A 106 -16.30 2.85 6.93
CA LYS A 106 -15.95 4.24 7.24
C LYS A 106 -14.98 4.83 6.21
N LEU A 107 -13.92 4.11 5.87
CA LEU A 107 -12.96 4.56 4.85
C LEU A 107 -13.62 4.73 3.47
N THR A 108 -14.59 3.88 3.14
CA THR A 108 -15.42 3.99 1.94
C THR A 108 -16.31 5.24 1.97
N ASP A 109 -17.03 5.45 3.09
CA ASP A 109 -17.94 6.58 3.28
C ASP A 109 -17.19 7.94 3.28
N MET A 110 -15.90 7.94 3.66
CA MET A 110 -15.01 9.11 3.59
C MET A 110 -14.51 9.42 2.16
N ASN A 111 -14.92 8.66 1.13
CA ASN A 111 -14.48 8.81 -0.26
C ASN A 111 -12.95 8.71 -0.44
N LEU A 112 -12.30 7.92 0.42
CA LEU A 112 -10.85 7.73 0.41
C LEU A 112 -10.39 6.57 -0.47
N ILE A 113 -11.33 5.84 -1.10
CA ILE A 113 -11.03 4.67 -1.92
C ILE A 113 -10.76 5.07 -3.38
N ASP A 114 -9.80 4.39 -4.00
CA ASP A 114 -9.50 4.40 -5.43
C ASP A 114 -9.52 2.96 -5.97
N ASP A 115 -10.57 2.62 -6.72
CA ASP A 115 -10.71 1.30 -7.36
C ASP A 115 -9.67 1.05 -8.47
N LYS A 116 -8.92 2.09 -8.89
CA LYS A 116 -7.85 2.02 -9.91
C LYS A 116 -6.48 2.35 -9.33
N GLY A 117 -6.28 2.10 -8.03
CA GLY A 117 -5.03 2.39 -7.34
C GLY A 117 -3.90 1.45 -7.76
N PHE A 118 -3.62 0.45 -6.93
CA PHE A 118 -2.56 -0.55 -7.16
C PHE A 118 -2.94 -1.90 -6.57
N TYR A 119 -2.26 -2.94 -7.06
CA TYR A 119 -2.36 -4.29 -6.52
C TYR A 119 -1.26 -4.57 -5.51
N LEU A 120 -1.57 -5.36 -4.49
CA LEU A 120 -0.62 -5.75 -3.46
C LEU A 120 -0.46 -7.28 -3.41
N GLN A 121 0.78 -7.76 -3.38
CA GLN A 121 1.10 -9.18 -3.25
C GLN A 121 2.20 -9.43 -2.23
N MET A 122 2.10 -10.54 -1.49
CA MET A 122 3.11 -10.95 -0.52
C MET A 122 4.32 -11.60 -1.21
N HIS A 123 5.54 -11.23 -0.80
CA HIS A 123 6.79 -11.74 -1.36
C HIS A 123 6.94 -13.27 -1.20
N GLY A 124 6.40 -13.88 -0.13
CA GLY A 124 6.43 -15.35 0.03
C GLY A 124 5.85 -16.14 -1.15
N ASN A 125 4.93 -15.54 -1.91
CA ASN A 125 4.36 -16.13 -3.14
C ASN A 125 5.27 -15.98 -4.38
N MET A 126 6.41 -15.28 -4.30
CA MET A 126 7.37 -15.17 -5.40
C MET A 126 8.21 -16.43 -5.61
N SER A 127 8.21 -17.36 -4.66
CA SER A 127 8.93 -18.65 -4.76
C SER A 127 8.43 -19.53 -5.93
N ASN A 128 7.27 -19.23 -6.52
CA ASN A 128 6.79 -19.84 -7.77
C ASN A 128 6.98 -18.97 -9.02
N THR A 129 7.63 -17.80 -8.91
CA THR A 129 7.79 -16.81 -9.99
C THR A 129 9.25 -16.57 -10.39
N GLU A 130 10.13 -17.55 -10.14
CA GLU A 130 11.59 -17.54 -10.43
C GLU A 130 12.00 -17.27 -11.90
N ASN A 131 11.08 -16.83 -12.77
CA ASN A 131 11.36 -16.30 -14.11
C ASN A 131 10.40 -15.15 -14.47
N THR A 132 10.44 -14.03 -13.75
CA THR A 132 9.67 -12.84 -14.16
C THR A 132 10.56 -11.64 -14.44
N GLU A 133 10.90 -11.48 -15.73
CA GLU A 133 11.38 -10.21 -16.28
C GLU A 133 10.46 -9.05 -15.84
N GLY A 134 11.05 -7.90 -15.49
CA GLY A 134 10.30 -6.67 -15.20
C GLY A 134 10.00 -6.36 -13.72
N ILE A 135 10.46 -7.19 -12.76
CA ILE A 135 10.45 -6.83 -11.34
C ILE A 135 11.58 -5.83 -11.07
N GLN A 136 11.24 -4.68 -10.47
CA GLN A 136 12.18 -3.61 -10.14
C GLN A 136 12.28 -3.44 -8.62
N LYS A 137 13.49 -3.20 -8.13
CA LYS A 137 13.74 -2.85 -6.73
C LYS A 137 13.31 -1.42 -6.48
N TYR A 138 12.52 -1.19 -5.43
CA TYR A 138 12.08 0.16 -5.09
C TYR A 138 13.26 1.12 -4.84
N GLU A 139 14.35 0.64 -4.23
CA GLU A 139 15.52 1.47 -3.89
C GLU A 139 16.17 2.13 -5.11
N GLU A 140 16.05 1.52 -6.30
CA GLU A 140 16.58 2.06 -7.55
C GLU A 140 15.70 3.22 -8.05
N VAL A 141 14.39 3.09 -7.92
CA VAL A 141 13.39 4.11 -8.32
C VAL A 141 13.28 5.25 -7.31
N TYR A 142 13.57 4.98 -6.04
CA TYR A 142 13.60 6.01 -5.00
C TYR A 142 14.57 7.15 -5.31
N LYS A 143 15.72 6.85 -5.93
CA LYS A 143 16.68 7.88 -6.34
C LYS A 143 16.04 8.88 -7.31
N GLU A 144 15.16 8.42 -8.20
CA GLU A 144 14.44 9.28 -9.12
C GLU A 144 13.33 10.09 -8.44
N LEU A 145 12.67 9.52 -7.43
CA LEU A 145 11.65 10.19 -6.62
C LEU A 145 12.23 11.30 -5.73
N SER A 146 13.47 11.15 -5.27
CA SER A 146 14.15 12.06 -4.33
C SER A 146 15.03 13.12 -5.00
N MET A 147 15.28 13.03 -6.31
CA MET A 147 16.10 13.96 -7.09
C MET A 147 15.33 15.18 -7.68
N LYS A 148 14.07 15.40 -7.31
CA LYS A 148 13.26 16.54 -7.79
C LYS A 148 12.68 17.38 -6.67
#